data_AF-A0A2N5WU92-F1
#
_entry.id   AF-A0A2N5WU92-F1
#
_cell.length_a   1.000
_cell.length_b   1.000
_cell.length_c   1.000
_cell.angle_alpha   90.00
_cell.angle_beta   90.00
_cell.angle_gamma   90.00
#
_symmetry.space_group_name_H-M   'P 1'
#
loop_
_entity.id
_entity.type
_entity.pdbx_description
1 polymer ?
#
loop_
_entity_poly.entity_id
_entity_poly.type
_entity_poly.pdbx_seq_one_letter_code
_entity_poly.pdbx_strand_id
1 'polypeptide(L)'
;MSSKKDASGPPPPPRPLGVAVADSHTHLDMQEGSVEEALAKAASVGVTTVVQVGCDVPGSRWAAETAAAHDAVWAAVALHPNEAPRLVHG
;
A
#
# COMPACT_ATOMS: atom_id res chain seq x y z
N MET A 1 -6.11 -7.01 -40.41
CA MET A 1 -6.22 -6.12 -39.23
C MET A 1 -6.74 -6.97 -38.09
N SER A 2 -5.86 -7.45 -37.20
CA SER A 2 -6.29 -8.24 -36.04
C SER A 2 -6.61 -7.28 -34.90
N SER A 3 -7.85 -7.35 -34.41
CA SER A 3 -8.34 -6.57 -33.28
C SER A 3 -7.45 -6.80 -32.06
N LYS A 4 -6.92 -5.71 -31.47
CA LYS A 4 -6.19 -5.75 -30.20
C LYS A 4 -7.18 -6.24 -29.14
N LYS A 5 -6.86 -7.36 -28.49
CA LYS A 5 -7.53 -7.75 -27.24
C LYS A 5 -7.36 -6.61 -26.25
N ASP A 6 -8.47 -6.08 -25.74
CA ASP A 6 -8.47 -5.21 -24.57
C ASP A 6 -7.87 -6.02 -23.40
N ALA A 7 -6.63 -5.72 -23.04
CA ALA A 7 -5.92 -6.40 -21.98
C ALA A 7 -6.41 -5.85 -20.64
N SER A 8 -7.38 -6.51 -20.01
CA SER A 8 -8.07 -6.06 -18.79
C SER A 8 -7.24 -6.21 -17.50
N GLY A 9 -5.91 -6.06 -17.57
CA GLY A 9 -5.01 -6.21 -16.43
C GLY A 9 -4.21 -4.93 -16.17
N PRO A 10 -3.57 -4.81 -14.99
CA PRO A 10 -2.63 -3.73 -14.73
C PRO A 10 -1.55 -3.68 -15.81
N PRO A 11 -1.05 -2.49 -16.19
CA PRO A 11 0.07 -2.39 -17.10
C PRO A 11 1.31 -3.11 -16.53
N PRO A 12 2.26 -3.53 -17.38
CA PRO A 12 3.51 -4.08 -16.89
C PRO A 12 4.25 -3.06 -16.02
N PRO A 13 5.08 -3.51 -15.05
CA PRO A 13 5.86 -2.62 -14.22
C PRO A 13 6.75 -1.67 -15.06
N PRO A 14 6.91 -0.41 -14.65
CA PRO A 14 7.83 0.52 -15.31
C PRO A 14 9.29 0.09 -15.14
N ARG A 15 10.19 0.78 -15.85
CA ARG A 15 11.64 0.68 -15.59
C ARG A 15 11.93 1.12 -14.14
N PRO A 16 12.88 0.48 -13.43
CA PRO A 16 13.25 0.89 -12.09
C PRO A 16 13.74 2.34 -12.02
N LEU A 17 13.45 2.99 -10.89
CA LEU A 17 13.93 4.33 -10.55
C LEU A 17 15.46 4.35 -10.42
N GLY A 18 16.07 5.51 -10.70
CA GLY A 18 17.53 5.68 -10.67
C GLY A 18 18.14 5.62 -9.27
N VAL A 19 17.32 5.80 -8.24
CA VAL A 19 17.68 5.70 -6.82
C VAL A 19 16.53 5.05 -6.06
N ALA A 20 16.83 4.44 -4.92
CA ALA A 20 15.81 3.93 -4.01
C ALA A 20 14.95 5.08 -3.47
N VAL A 21 13.63 4.89 -3.45
CA VAL A 21 12.68 5.87 -2.91
C VAL A 21 11.71 5.21 -1.94
N ALA A 22 11.12 6.04 -1.08
CA ALA A 22 10.00 5.65 -0.24
C ALA A 22 8.68 6.07 -0.92
N ASP A 23 7.68 5.18 -0.89
CA ASP A 23 6.29 5.57 -1.13
C ASP A 23 5.72 6.16 0.16
N SER A 24 5.33 7.44 0.10
CA SER A 24 4.83 8.18 1.24
C SER A 24 3.39 7.82 1.64
N HIS A 25 2.64 7.09 0.82
CA HIS A 25 1.25 6.74 1.13
C HIS A 25 0.79 5.50 0.36
N THR A 26 0.61 4.39 1.07
CA THR A 26 0.06 3.14 0.50
C THR A 26 -1.13 2.60 1.28
N HIS A 27 -1.97 1.86 0.57
CA HIS A 27 -3.04 1.01 1.12
C HIS A 27 -2.85 -0.43 0.65
N LEU A 28 -1.95 -1.16 1.29
CA LEU A 28 -1.66 -2.58 1.06
C LEU A 28 -2.84 -3.48 1.43
N ASP A 29 -3.61 -3.08 2.44
CA ASP A 29 -4.86 -3.69 2.89
C ASP A 29 -5.98 -3.67 1.84
N MET A 30 -5.84 -2.82 0.82
CA MET A 30 -6.80 -2.70 -0.28
C MET A 30 -6.31 -3.33 -1.60
N GLN A 31 -5.13 -3.95 -1.60
CA GLN A 31 -4.58 -4.59 -2.80
C GLN A 31 -4.93 -6.08 -2.86
N GLU A 32 -4.94 -6.63 -4.07
CA GLU A 32 -4.98 -8.08 -4.27
C GLU A 32 -3.59 -8.70 -4.04
N GLY A 33 -3.57 -9.92 -3.48
CA GLY A 33 -2.34 -10.66 -3.21
C GLY A 33 -1.81 -10.47 -1.78
N SER A 34 -0.59 -10.93 -1.53
CA SER A 34 0.04 -10.80 -0.22
C SER A 34 0.83 -9.50 -0.06
N VAL A 35 1.13 -9.11 1.18
CA VAL A 35 1.98 -7.95 1.47
C VAL A 35 3.37 -8.14 0.85
N GLU A 36 3.94 -9.34 0.95
CA GLU A 36 5.24 -9.68 0.38
C GLU A 36 5.25 -9.56 -1.14
N GLU A 37 4.18 -9.99 -1.81
CA GLU A 37 4.02 -9.83 -3.25
C GLU A 37 3.97 -8.35 -3.65
N ALA A 38 3.24 -7.52 -2.89
CA ALA A 38 3.17 -6.09 -3.12
C ALA A 38 4.54 -5.42 -2.90
N LEU A 39 5.24 -5.76 -1.82
CA LEU A 39 6.57 -5.24 -1.51
C LEU A 39 7.61 -5.67 -2.56
N ALA A 40 7.55 -6.91 -3.03
CA ALA A 40 8.43 -7.40 -4.10
C ALA A 40 8.20 -6.64 -5.41
N LYS A 41 6.93 -6.37 -5.76
CA LYS A 41 6.59 -5.55 -6.94
C LYS A 41 7.12 -4.12 -6.80
N ALA A 42 6.93 -3.49 -5.63
CA ALA A 42 7.44 -2.15 -5.34
C ALA A 42 8.98 -2.10 -5.43
N ALA A 43 9.67 -3.04 -4.79
CA ALA A 43 11.12 -3.13 -4.80
C ALA A 43 11.68 -3.35 -6.21
N SER A 44 10.97 -4.11 -7.05
CA SER A 44 11.38 -4.35 -8.45
C SER A 44 11.49 -3.09 -9.29
N VAL A 45 10.82 -1.99 -8.89
CA VAL A 45 10.87 -0.69 -9.56
C VAL A 45 11.59 0.39 -8.76
N GLY A 46 12.26 0.03 -7.66
CA GLY A 46 13.06 0.94 -6.85
C GLY A 46 12.31 1.62 -5.69
N VAL A 47 11.07 1.21 -5.39
CA VAL A 47 10.35 1.63 -4.19
C VAL A 47 10.67 0.64 -3.07
N THR A 48 11.58 1.01 -2.17
CA THR A 48 12.15 0.07 -1.18
C THR A 48 11.56 0.22 0.22
N THR A 49 10.79 1.29 0.44
CA THR A 49 10.09 1.54 1.70
C THR A 49 8.69 2.07 1.37
N VAL A 50 7.69 1.68 2.14
CA VAL A 50 6.32 2.17 1.97
C VAL A 50 5.74 2.61 3.30
N VAL A 51 4.95 3.69 3.28
CA VAL A 51 4.16 4.14 4.43
C VAL A 51 2.74 3.60 4.30
N GLN A 52 2.42 2.56 5.06
CA GLN A 52 1.07 2.01 5.15
C GLN A 52 0.18 2.88 6.02
N VAL A 53 -0.94 3.35 5.45
CA VAL A 53 -1.83 4.29 6.12
C VAL A 53 -3.01 3.58 6.77
N GLY A 54 -3.10 3.67 8.10
CA GLY A 54 -4.32 3.38 8.86
C GLY A 54 -5.26 4.58 8.89
N CYS A 55 -6.53 4.37 8.53
CA CYS A 55 -7.56 5.41 8.49
C CYS A 55 -8.61 5.31 9.60
N ASP A 56 -8.62 4.21 10.35
CA ASP A 56 -9.46 3.95 11.51
C ASP A 56 -8.70 3.12 12.56
N VAL A 57 -9.35 2.76 13.67
CA VAL A 57 -8.70 1.98 14.73
C VAL A 57 -8.28 0.57 14.24
N PRO A 58 -9.15 -0.22 13.58
CA PRO A 58 -8.75 -1.53 13.06
C PRO A 58 -7.61 -1.45 12.03
N GLY A 59 -7.71 -0.57 11.04
CA GLY A 59 -6.72 -0.37 9.99
C GLY A 59 -5.40 0.16 10.54
N SER A 60 -5.42 1.01 11.57
CA SER A 60 -4.19 1.46 12.24
C SER A 60 -3.49 0.33 12.99
N ARG A 61 -4.24 -0.59 13.62
CA ARG A 61 -3.65 -1.78 14.26
C ARG A 61 -3.02 -2.70 13.22
N TRP A 62 -3.75 -2.97 12.13
CA TRP A 62 -3.23 -3.76 11.02
C TRP A 62 -1.97 -3.13 10.42
N ALA A 63 -1.94 -1.81 10.21
CA ALA A 63 -0.76 -1.11 9.70
C ALA A 63 0.45 -1.28 10.64
N ALA A 64 0.25 -1.16 11.96
CA ALA A 64 1.31 -1.35 12.95
C ALA A 64 1.82 -2.80 13.01
N GLU A 65 0.93 -3.78 12.92
CA GLU A 65 1.28 -5.20 12.89
C GLU A 65 2.06 -5.54 11.61
N THR A 66 1.62 -5.05 10.45
CA THR A 66 2.33 -5.21 9.17
C THR A 66 3.71 -4.56 9.21
N ALA A 67 3.84 -3.35 9.77
CA ALA A 67 5.14 -2.70 9.96
C ALA A 67 6.07 -3.47 10.90
N ALA A 68 5.52 -4.15 11.92
CA ALA A 68 6.31 -5.00 12.80
C ALA A 68 6.78 -6.31 12.12
N ALA A 69 6.04 -6.79 11.11
CA ALA A 69 6.36 -8.00 10.36
C ALA A 69 7.30 -7.76 9.18
N HIS A 70 7.38 -6.53 8.65
CA HIS A 70 8.13 -6.21 7.45
C HIS A 70 8.96 -4.93 7.61
N ASP A 71 10.29 -5.06 7.63
CA ASP A 71 11.24 -3.93 7.78
C ASP A 71 11.05 -2.81 6.73
N ALA A 72 10.52 -3.15 5.56
CA ALA A 72 10.26 -2.20 4.47
C ALA A 72 8.98 -1.38 4.66
N VAL A 73 8.20 -1.62 5.71
CA VAL A 73 6.90 -0.97 5.95
C VAL A 73 6.98 -0.06 7.18
N TRP A 74 6.59 1.19 7.02
CA TRP A 74 6.34 2.12 8.12
C TRP A 74 4.84 2.33 8.26
N ALA A 75 4.34 2.45 9.49
CA ALA A 75 2.91 2.64 9.74
C ALA A 75 2.58 4.10 10.03
N ALA A 76 1.53 4.62 9.39
CA ALA A 76 0.83 5.81 9.84
C ALA A 76 -0.44 5.41 10.60
N VAL A 77 -0.63 5.97 11.79
CA VAL A 77 -1.79 5.75 12.66
C VAL A 77 -2.59 7.03 12.71
N ALA A 78 -3.84 6.98 12.24
CA ALA A 78 -4.72 8.14 12.19
C ALA A 78 -6.19 7.74 12.28
N LEU A 79 -7.04 8.73 12.58
CA LEU A 79 -8.47 8.65 12.37
C LEU A 79 -8.83 9.56 11.21
N HIS A 80 -9.42 8.99 10.17
CA HIS A 80 -9.97 9.78 9.07
C HIS A 80 -11.09 10.67 9.61
N PRO A 81 -11.25 11.92 9.11
CA PRO A 81 -12.28 12.83 9.60
C PRO A 81 -13.71 12.27 9.61
N ASN A 82 -14.02 11.33 8.71
CA ASN A 82 -15.31 10.64 8.67
C ASN A 82 -15.49 9.56 9.76
N GLU A 83 -14.39 9.02 10.31
CA GLU A 83 -14.42 7.98 11.33
C GLU A 83 -14.45 8.56 12.74
N ALA A 84 -13.80 9.69 12.96
CA ALA A 84 -13.71 10.31 14.29
C ALA A 84 -15.09 10.55 14.97
N PRO A 85 -16.13 11.05 14.29
CA PRO A 85 -17.45 11.24 14.92
C PRO A 85 -18.11 9.93 15.36
N ARG A 86 -17.85 8.82 14.66
CA ARG A 86 -18.47 7.52 14.94
C ARG A 86 -17.95 6.88 16.23
N LEU A 87 -16.77 7.29 16.69
CA LEU A 87 -16.18 6.79 17.94
C LEU A 87 -16.73 7.49 19.19
N VAL A 88 -17.21 8.72 19.05
CA VAL A 88 -17.69 9.54 20.19
C VAL A 88 -19.22 9.54 20.30
N HIS A 89 -19.92 9.36 19.18
CA HIS A 89 -21.38 9.40 19.11
C HIS A 89 -22.04 8.07 18.71
N GLY A 90 -21.24 7.00 18.60
CA GLY A 90 -21.70 5.63 18.33
C GLY A 90 -22.25 4.93 19.56
#